data_AF-I9NL11-F1
#
_entry.id   AF-I9NL11-F1
#
_cell.length_a   1.000
_cell.length_b   1.000
_cell.length_c   1.000
_cell.angle_alpha   90.00
_cell.angle_beta   90.00
_cell.angle_gamma   90.00
#
_symmetry.space_group_name_H-M   'P 1'
#
loop_
_entity.id
_entity.type
_entity.pdbx_description
1 polymer ?
#
loop_
_entity_poly.entity_id
_entity_poly.type
_entity_poly.pdbx_seq_one_letter_code
_entity_poly.pdbx_strand_id
1 'polypeptide(L)'
;MAEYTGMTLTKKGRALQAKAQTGVKLEFTKVMVGDGLLADGVSIDTLTQLIAPKMTLIIQDMAVIGDGTSRIRVVLHNKDIDTGLFIREVGVYAKDPQEGEILYSITNSGGQSEWLPPKGSSRVVELILDLITVVGTASNVTAIINDTLLFATRQDLKEHINDKNNPHHVTAVQAGAAPTIHLHTISQITDFPATMPANGGNAATVGGVRITIGLAAPANPAVDKEIWIDTANNLAKIYKISGWQALGAIYL
;
A
#
# COMPACT_ATOMS: atom_id res chain seq x y z
N MET A 1 17.16 32.40 11.25
CA MET A 1 16.01 31.54 10.92
C MET A 1 15.07 31.57 12.11
N ALA A 2 13.78 31.29 11.94
CA ALA A 2 12.90 31.23 13.10
C ALA A 2 13.30 30.06 14.00
N GLU A 3 13.52 30.33 15.29
CA GLU A 3 13.87 29.32 16.29
C GLU A 3 12.61 29.00 17.08
N TYR A 4 12.05 27.81 16.84
CA TYR A 4 10.93 27.29 17.62
C TYR A 4 11.49 26.24 18.59
N THR A 5 11.39 26.49 19.89
CA THR A 5 11.87 25.56 20.94
C THR A 5 10.96 24.34 21.16
N GLY A 6 10.09 24.04 20.19
CA GLY A 6 9.01 23.05 20.28
C GLY A 6 7.68 23.65 20.74
N MET A 7 6.62 22.86 20.64
CA MET A 7 5.28 23.25 21.12
C MET A 7 5.18 23.08 22.64
N THR A 8 4.78 24.14 23.35
CA THR A 8 4.52 24.11 24.78
C THR A 8 3.03 23.93 25.05
N LEU A 9 2.65 23.00 25.93
CA LEU A 9 1.25 22.84 26.36
C LEU A 9 0.79 24.02 27.21
N THR A 10 -0.41 24.53 26.95
CA THR A 10 -1.05 25.53 27.83
C THR A 10 -1.61 24.86 29.09
N LYS A 11 -1.96 25.65 30.11
CA LYS A 11 -2.67 25.16 31.30
C LYS A 11 -3.97 24.45 30.93
N LYS A 12 -4.73 25.00 29.96
CA LYS A 12 -5.95 24.37 29.43
C LYS A 12 -5.62 23.09 28.64
N GLY A 13 -4.55 23.11 27.85
CA GLY A 13 -4.07 21.94 27.10
C GLY A 13 -3.69 20.78 28.01
N ARG A 14 -2.94 21.04 29.09
CA ARG A 14 -2.63 20.02 30.12
C ARG A 14 -3.88 19.48 30.80
N ALA A 15 -4.87 20.34 31.09
CA ALA A 15 -6.13 19.91 31.67
C ALA A 15 -6.92 19.00 30.71
N LEU A 16 -7.00 19.36 29.43
CA LEU A 16 -7.63 18.52 28.40
C LEU A 16 -6.86 17.21 28.17
N GLN A 17 -5.53 17.25 28.20
CA GLN A 17 -4.69 16.04 28.12
C GLN A 17 -5.01 15.08 29.28
N ALA A 18 -5.10 15.58 30.52
CA ALA A 18 -5.46 14.76 31.67
C ALA A 18 -6.86 14.14 31.52
N LYS A 19 -7.83 14.90 30.99
CA LYS A 19 -9.15 14.36 30.63
C LYS A 19 -9.04 13.26 29.56
N ALA A 20 -8.22 13.49 28.53
CA ALA A 20 -8.05 12.54 27.44
C ALA A 20 -7.44 11.20 27.89
N GLN A 21 -6.55 11.22 28.89
CA GLN A 21 -6.01 10.02 29.52
C GLN A 21 -7.08 9.18 30.23
N THR A 22 -8.18 9.80 30.65
CA THR A 22 -9.32 9.10 31.26
C THR A 22 -10.34 8.56 30.24
N GLY A 23 -10.05 8.67 28.93
CA GLY A 23 -10.88 8.16 27.84
C GLY A 23 -11.70 9.22 27.10
N VAL A 24 -11.56 10.50 27.44
CA VAL A 24 -12.16 11.60 26.67
C VAL A 24 -11.46 11.73 25.31
N LYS A 25 -12.23 11.97 24.25
CA LYS A 25 -11.68 12.19 22.90
C LYS A 25 -10.87 13.49 22.86
N LEU A 26 -9.62 13.42 22.44
CA LEU A 26 -8.79 14.59 22.14
C LEU A 26 -8.93 14.93 20.65
N GLU A 27 -9.72 15.95 20.33
CA GLU A 27 -9.99 16.37 18.95
C GLU A 27 -9.34 17.71 18.64
N PHE A 28 -8.30 17.72 17.79
CA PHE A 28 -7.73 18.96 17.26
C PHE A 28 -8.62 19.54 16.16
N THR A 29 -8.85 20.84 16.20
CA THR A 29 -9.84 21.50 15.32
C THR A 29 -9.19 22.33 14.24
N LYS A 30 -8.13 23.07 14.59
CA LYS A 30 -7.41 23.98 13.69
C LYS A 30 -6.04 24.33 14.24
N VAL A 31 -5.21 24.92 13.38
CA VAL A 31 -3.98 25.60 13.78
C VAL A 31 -4.15 27.07 13.47
N MET A 32 -3.61 27.96 14.29
CA MET A 32 -3.56 29.39 13.98
C MET A 32 -2.12 29.87 14.02
N VAL A 33 -1.81 30.84 13.16
CA VAL A 33 -0.54 31.54 13.15
C VAL A 33 -0.76 33.03 13.37
N GLY A 34 0.21 33.67 14.03
CA GLY A 34 0.15 35.07 14.39
C GLY A 34 1.53 35.74 14.42
N ASP A 35 1.50 37.06 14.57
CA ASP A 35 2.68 37.93 14.68
C ASP A 35 2.87 38.51 16.09
N GLY A 36 2.19 37.91 17.07
CA GLY A 36 2.24 38.32 18.47
C GLY A 36 3.62 38.12 19.09
N LEU A 37 4.13 39.16 19.74
CA LEU A 37 5.35 39.08 20.54
C LEU A 37 4.99 38.71 21.98
N LEU A 38 5.61 37.66 22.50
CA LEU A 38 5.47 37.31 23.91
C LEU A 38 6.13 38.40 24.77
N ALA A 39 5.36 39.03 25.66
CA ALA A 39 5.88 40.06 26.55
C ALA A 39 6.81 39.45 27.62
N ASP A 40 7.82 40.21 28.03
CA ASP A 40 8.77 39.79 29.05
C ASP A 40 8.06 39.43 30.36
N GLY A 41 8.42 38.28 30.92
CA GLY A 41 7.85 37.77 32.17
C GLY A 41 6.49 37.06 32.03
N VAL A 42 5.88 37.02 30.85
CA VAL A 42 4.65 36.23 30.61
C VAL A 42 5.01 34.78 30.31
N SER A 43 4.50 33.85 31.12
CA SER A 43 4.65 32.42 30.84
C SER A 43 3.72 31.99 29.70
N ILE A 44 4.29 31.47 28.62
CA ILE A 44 3.56 31.08 27.41
C ILE A 44 2.47 30.03 27.67
N ASP A 45 2.63 29.19 28.70
CA ASP A 45 1.65 28.17 29.09
C ASP A 45 0.37 28.75 29.70
N THR A 46 0.36 30.02 30.09
CA THR A 46 -0.83 30.70 30.62
C THR A 46 -1.76 31.23 29.54
N LEU A 47 -1.31 31.27 28.29
CA LEU A 47 -2.09 31.77 27.17
C LEU A 47 -3.30 30.89 26.90
N THR A 48 -4.43 31.52 26.63
CA THR A 48 -5.70 30.86 26.27
C THR A 48 -6.08 31.06 24.81
N GLN A 49 -5.39 31.97 24.13
CA GLN A 49 -5.48 32.31 22.72
C GLN A 49 -4.12 32.88 22.27
N LEU A 50 -3.90 32.91 20.95
CA LEU A 50 -2.77 33.65 20.36
C LEU A 50 -2.83 35.13 20.74
N ILE A 51 -1.67 35.76 20.83
CA ILE A 51 -1.52 37.17 21.21
C ILE A 51 -2.05 38.07 20.09
N ALA A 52 -1.71 37.77 18.84
CA ALA A 52 -2.14 38.47 17.64
C ALA A 52 -2.39 37.47 16.50
N PRO A 53 -3.52 36.73 16.52
CA PRO A 53 -3.87 35.79 15.47
C PRO A 53 -4.03 36.51 14.13
N LYS A 54 -3.41 35.99 13.07
CA LYS A 54 -3.48 36.55 11.71
C LYS A 54 -4.12 35.60 10.70
N MET A 55 -3.92 34.29 10.89
CA MET A 55 -4.40 33.31 9.93
C MET A 55 -4.78 32.01 10.63
N THR A 56 -5.87 31.42 10.15
CA THR A 56 -6.29 30.06 10.53
C THR A 56 -5.86 29.10 9.44
N LEU A 57 -5.22 28.01 9.85
CA LEU A 57 -4.78 26.92 9.01
C LEU A 57 -5.60 25.68 9.32
N ILE A 58 -6.01 25.01 8.25
CA ILE A 58 -6.72 23.73 8.30
C ILE A 58 -5.68 22.62 8.52
N ILE A 59 -6.03 21.63 9.35
CA ILE A 59 -5.19 20.44 9.57
C ILE A 59 -5.27 19.55 8.33
N GLN A 60 -4.11 19.21 7.76
CA GLN A 60 -4.01 18.40 6.56
C GLN A 60 -3.79 16.93 6.88
N ASP A 61 -2.94 16.65 7.87
CA ASP A 61 -2.63 15.31 8.33
C ASP A 61 -2.36 15.34 9.83
N MET A 62 -2.64 14.21 10.47
CA MET A 62 -2.26 13.98 11.86
C MET A 62 -1.83 12.53 12.03
N ALA A 63 -0.66 12.36 12.65
CA ALA A 63 -0.12 11.06 12.99
C ALA A 63 0.36 11.04 14.43
N VAL A 64 0.00 9.99 15.17
CA VAL A 64 0.60 9.69 16.47
C VAL A 64 1.95 9.03 16.21
N ILE A 65 3.04 9.71 16.57
CA ILE A 65 4.40 9.31 16.20
C ILE A 65 5.14 8.51 17.28
N GLY A 66 4.49 8.28 18.44
CA GLY A 66 5.07 7.56 19.58
C GLY A 66 5.44 8.46 20.75
N ASP A 67 5.85 7.85 21.87
CA ASP A 67 6.30 8.52 23.10
C ASP A 67 5.32 9.54 23.70
N GLY A 68 4.03 9.36 23.40
CA GLY A 68 2.97 10.27 23.80
C GLY A 68 3.00 11.61 23.09
N THR A 69 3.46 11.66 21.84
CA THR A 69 3.41 12.83 20.97
C THR A 69 2.63 12.56 19.68
N SER A 70 2.06 13.63 19.14
CA SER A 70 1.35 13.64 17.86
C SER A 70 1.96 14.70 16.96
N ARG A 71 2.20 14.33 15.71
CA ARG A 71 2.51 15.26 14.61
C ARG A 71 1.21 15.78 14.02
N ILE A 72 1.12 17.08 13.84
CA ILE A 72 0.02 17.77 13.16
C ILE A 72 0.64 18.53 12.00
N ARG A 73 0.26 18.17 10.77
CA ARG A 73 0.74 18.82 9.56
C ARG A 73 -0.25 19.85 9.08
N VAL A 74 0.24 21.06 8.84
CA VAL A 74 -0.51 22.13 8.18
C VAL A 74 0.27 22.70 7.03
N VAL A 75 -0.45 23.16 6.01
CA VAL A 75 0.13 23.86 4.86
C VAL A 75 -0.27 25.31 4.96
N LEU A 76 0.73 26.17 4.93
CA LEU A 76 0.59 27.60 4.85
C LEU A 76 0.90 28.04 3.43
N HIS A 77 0.03 28.87 2.85
CA HIS A 77 0.19 29.37 1.49
C HIS A 77 -0.01 30.89 1.46
N ASN A 78 0.84 31.61 0.72
CA ASN A 78 0.78 33.07 0.70
C ASN A 78 -0.30 33.67 -0.22
N LYS A 79 -1.07 32.84 -0.95
CA LYS A 79 -2.15 33.30 -1.85
C LYS A 79 -3.25 34.07 -1.17
N ASP A 80 -3.53 33.77 0.09
CA ASP A 80 -4.62 34.38 0.85
C ASP A 80 -4.11 35.45 1.83
N ILE A 81 -2.84 35.85 1.69
CA ILE A 81 -2.19 36.79 2.59
C ILE A 81 -2.16 38.17 1.93
N ASP A 82 -3.08 39.04 2.32
CA ASP A 82 -3.14 40.41 1.78
C ASP A 82 -1.98 41.29 2.26
N THR A 83 -1.49 41.05 3.48
CA THR A 83 -0.39 41.79 4.09
C THR A 83 0.62 40.80 4.64
N GLY A 84 1.89 40.93 4.26
CA GLY A 84 2.93 40.03 4.77
C GLY A 84 3.00 40.07 6.28
N LEU A 85 3.35 38.93 6.89
CA LEU A 85 3.43 38.80 8.33
C LEU A 85 4.71 38.10 8.76
N PHE A 86 5.14 38.41 9.97
CA PHE A 86 6.17 37.63 10.65
C PHE A 86 5.51 36.50 11.40
N ILE A 87 5.80 35.26 11.03
CA ILE A 87 5.30 34.09 11.78
C ILE A 87 6.07 34.05 13.08
N ARG A 88 5.41 34.46 14.17
CA ARG A 88 6.00 34.53 15.52
C ARG A 88 5.37 33.54 16.46
N GLU A 89 4.08 33.29 16.32
CA GLU A 89 3.37 32.33 17.14
C GLU A 89 2.61 31.35 16.27
N VAL A 90 2.63 30.09 16.71
CA VAL A 90 1.85 29.01 16.12
C VAL A 90 1.15 28.29 17.26
N GLY A 91 -0.18 28.18 17.18
CA GLY A 91 -0.99 27.52 18.18
C GLY A 91 -1.88 26.44 17.59
N VAL A 92 -1.95 25.31 18.28
CA VAL A 92 -2.83 24.18 17.97
C VAL A 92 -4.06 24.30 18.87
N TYR A 93 -5.24 24.21 18.28
CA TYR A 93 -6.51 24.27 18.99
C TYR A 93 -7.16 22.88 19.09
N ALA A 94 -7.85 22.63 20.20
CA ALA A 94 -8.56 21.39 20.47
C ALA A 94 -9.92 21.66 21.09
N LYS A 95 -10.86 20.72 20.93
CA LYS A 95 -12.19 20.78 21.53
C LYS A 95 -12.16 20.13 22.92
N ASP A 96 -12.41 20.93 23.94
CA ASP A 96 -12.70 20.48 25.30
C ASP A 96 -14.23 20.30 25.48
N PRO A 97 -14.69 19.18 26.04
CA PRO A 97 -16.13 18.93 26.23
C PRO A 97 -16.81 19.89 27.21
N GLN A 98 -16.06 20.58 28.07
CA GLN A 98 -16.58 21.51 29.08
C GLN A 98 -16.35 22.97 28.67
N GLU A 99 -15.20 23.27 28.08
CA GLU A 99 -14.81 24.66 27.77
C GLU A 99 -14.99 25.05 26.29
N GLY A 100 -15.34 24.10 25.42
CA GLY A 100 -15.40 24.34 23.98
C GLY A 100 -14.01 24.34 23.36
N GLU A 101 -13.80 25.15 22.32
CA GLU A 101 -12.51 25.20 21.62
C GLU A 101 -11.47 25.98 22.46
N ILE A 102 -10.33 25.33 22.74
CA ILE A 102 -9.24 25.88 23.56
C ILE A 102 -7.92 25.87 22.81
N LEU A 103 -7.02 26.78 23.16
CA LEU A 103 -5.62 26.71 22.75
C LEU A 103 -4.94 25.56 23.52
N TYR A 104 -4.60 24.48 22.83
CA TYR A 104 -4.02 23.28 23.42
C TYR A 104 -2.52 23.43 23.62
N SER A 105 -1.80 23.80 22.57
CA SER A 105 -0.37 24.05 22.62
C SER A 105 0.01 25.25 21.78
N ILE A 106 1.12 25.89 22.14
CA ILE A 106 1.62 27.09 21.46
C ILE A 106 3.14 27.07 21.45
N THR A 107 3.72 27.61 20.39
CA THR A 107 5.11 28.00 20.32
C THR A 107 5.22 29.46 19.93
N ASN A 108 6.24 30.15 20.43
CA ASN A 108 6.54 31.52 20.05
C ASN A 108 8.05 31.63 19.76
N SER A 109 8.41 32.19 18.60
CA SER A 109 9.80 32.34 18.17
C SER A 109 10.46 33.65 18.65
N GLY A 110 9.74 34.45 19.44
CA GLY A 110 10.20 35.72 19.98
C GLY A 110 10.61 36.69 18.87
N GLY A 111 11.82 37.25 18.99
CA GLY A 111 12.40 38.16 17.99
C GLY A 111 12.94 37.48 16.74
N GLN A 112 13.05 36.14 16.72
CA GLN A 112 13.57 35.37 15.59
C GLN A 112 12.39 34.83 14.78
N SER A 113 11.79 35.66 13.93
CA SER A 113 10.61 35.29 13.13
C SER A 113 10.89 35.25 11.64
N GLU A 114 10.21 34.36 10.93
CA GLU A 114 10.29 34.26 9.48
C GLU A 114 9.29 35.22 8.83
N TRP A 115 9.76 35.97 7.83
CA TRP A 115 8.90 36.85 7.04
C TRP A 115 8.18 36.06 5.95
N LEU A 116 6.86 36.14 5.96
CA LEU A 116 6.00 35.58 4.95
C LEU A 116 5.45 36.72 4.06
N PRO A 117 5.84 36.80 2.78
CA PRO A 117 5.41 37.88 1.90
C PRO A 117 3.92 37.76 1.52
N PRO A 118 3.25 38.88 1.20
CA PRO A 118 1.86 38.89 0.77
C PRO A 118 1.66 38.29 -0.64
N LYS A 119 0.41 38.00 -0.98
CA LYS A 119 -0.05 37.56 -2.29
C LYS A 119 0.34 38.55 -3.38
N GLY A 120 0.69 38.05 -4.55
CA GLY A 120 1.08 38.89 -5.70
C GLY A 120 2.51 39.42 -5.65
N SER A 121 3.30 39.09 -4.62
CA SER A 121 4.76 39.17 -4.72
C SER A 121 5.25 38.19 -5.79
N SER A 122 6.43 38.42 -6.37
CA SER A 122 7.02 37.57 -7.44
C SER A 122 7.37 36.14 -7.00
N ARG A 123 7.02 35.76 -5.76
CA ARG A 123 7.29 34.46 -5.15
C ARG A 123 5.99 33.88 -4.58
N VAL A 124 5.61 32.71 -5.08
CA VAL A 124 4.67 31.81 -4.41
C VAL A 124 5.44 31.14 -3.27
N VAL A 125 4.92 31.25 -2.05
CA VAL A 125 5.51 30.64 -0.86
C VAL A 125 4.52 29.64 -0.30
N GLU A 126 4.97 28.40 -0.23
CA GLU A 126 4.28 27.29 0.40
C GLU A 126 5.18 26.78 1.52
N LEU A 127 4.65 26.73 2.74
CA LEU A 127 5.36 26.28 3.93
C LEU A 127 4.58 25.14 4.55
N ILE A 128 5.20 23.96 4.61
CA ILE A 128 4.66 22.80 5.33
C ILE A 128 5.20 22.87 6.75
N LEU A 129 4.30 22.95 7.73
CA LEU A 129 4.63 22.97 9.15
C LEU A 129 4.20 21.63 9.77
N ASP A 130 5.18 20.85 10.20
CA ASP A 130 4.97 19.65 11.02
C ASP A 130 5.11 20.04 12.50
N LEU A 131 3.98 20.21 13.18
CA LEU A 131 3.90 20.60 14.58
C LEU A 131 3.84 19.36 15.47
N ILE A 132 4.85 19.15 16.30
CA ILE A 132 4.86 18.05 17.27
C ILE A 132 4.31 18.55 18.59
N THR A 133 3.19 17.98 19.04
CA THR A 133 2.57 18.30 20.32
C THR A 133 2.45 17.07 21.20
N VAL A 134 2.50 17.26 22.52
CA VAL A 134 2.40 16.18 23.49
C VAL A 134 0.93 15.82 23.68
N VAL A 135 0.58 14.54 23.53
CA VAL A 135 -0.76 13.97 23.74
C VAL A 135 -0.79 12.95 24.88
N GLY A 136 0.37 12.57 25.43
CA GLY A 136 0.51 11.61 26.51
C GLY A 136 -0.01 10.22 26.11
N THR A 137 -0.68 9.53 27.03
CA THR A 137 -1.25 8.19 26.82
C THR A 137 -2.72 8.22 26.38
N ALA A 138 -3.19 9.33 25.81
CA ALA A 138 -4.58 9.45 25.33
C ALA A 138 -4.89 8.37 24.27
N SER A 139 -5.98 7.63 24.48
CA SER A 139 -6.35 6.48 23.64
C SER A 139 -7.10 6.85 22.36
N ASN A 140 -7.70 8.05 22.31
CA ASN A 140 -8.49 8.51 21.18
C ASN A 140 -8.11 9.96 20.82
N VAL A 141 -7.16 10.07 19.88
CA VAL A 141 -6.60 11.32 19.39
C VAL A 141 -6.98 11.47 17.92
N THR A 142 -7.75 12.52 17.59
CA THR A 142 -8.22 12.77 16.23
C THR A 142 -8.04 14.23 15.83
N ALA A 143 -8.04 14.54 14.53
CA ALA A 143 -8.10 15.90 14.02
C ALA A 143 -9.28 16.08 13.07
N ILE A 144 -9.85 17.29 13.04
CA ILE A 144 -10.76 17.71 11.99
C ILE A 144 -9.91 18.09 10.78
N ILE A 145 -9.96 17.22 9.77
CA ILE A 145 -9.32 17.42 8.47
C ILE A 145 -10.40 17.89 7.51
N ASN A 146 -10.18 18.99 6.79
CA ASN A 146 -11.15 19.50 5.82
C ASN A 146 -10.72 19.12 4.40
N ASP A 147 -11.59 18.41 3.70
CA ASP A 147 -11.33 17.82 2.38
C ASP A 147 -11.17 18.83 1.24
N THR A 148 -11.46 20.12 1.46
CA THR A 148 -11.46 21.13 0.38
C THR A 148 -10.07 21.59 -0.08
N LEU A 149 -9.00 21.39 0.70
CA LEU A 149 -7.65 21.89 0.39
C LEU A 149 -6.53 20.88 0.70
N LEU A 150 -6.83 19.58 0.67
CA LEU A 150 -5.82 18.54 0.89
C LEU A 150 -4.93 18.37 -0.35
N PHE A 151 -3.62 18.48 -0.16
CA PHE A 151 -2.63 18.12 -1.17
C PHE A 151 -1.80 16.94 -0.68
N ALA A 152 -1.71 15.89 -1.47
CA ALA A 152 -0.71 14.84 -1.25
C ALA A 152 0.63 15.34 -1.76
N THR A 153 1.62 15.43 -0.88
CA THR A 153 2.99 15.76 -1.27
C THR A 153 3.60 14.62 -2.07
N ARG A 154 4.70 14.89 -2.79
CA ARG A 154 5.48 13.82 -3.44
C ARG A 154 5.96 12.77 -2.43
N GLN A 155 6.21 13.17 -1.19
CA GLN A 155 6.61 12.25 -0.13
C GLN A 155 5.44 11.34 0.27
N ASP A 156 4.25 11.89 0.46
CA ASP A 156 3.05 11.09 0.81
C ASP A 156 2.75 10.05 -0.28
N LEU A 157 2.88 10.44 -1.56
CA LEU A 157 2.73 9.49 -2.68
C LEU A 157 3.81 8.39 -2.67
N LYS A 158 5.06 8.73 -2.34
CA LYS A 158 6.13 7.73 -2.24
C LYS A 158 5.88 6.76 -1.10
N GLU A 159 5.43 7.26 0.05
CA GLU A 159 5.05 6.43 1.19
C GLU A 159 3.91 5.48 0.80
N HIS A 160 2.90 5.98 0.10
CA HIS A 160 1.79 5.17 -0.41
C HIS A 160 2.23 4.08 -1.40
N ILE A 161 3.09 4.41 -2.37
CA ILE A 161 3.59 3.44 -3.38
C ILE A 161 4.48 2.37 -2.74
N ASN A 162 5.22 2.75 -1.70
CA ASN A 162 6.12 1.85 -0.98
C ASN A 162 5.40 0.98 0.04
N ASP A 163 4.17 1.30 0.42
CA ASP A 163 3.36 0.44 1.27
C ASP A 163 2.96 -0.85 0.54
N LYS A 164 3.44 -1.99 1.05
CA LYS A 164 3.14 -3.33 0.53
C LYS A 164 2.11 -4.09 1.37
N ASN A 165 1.58 -3.46 2.42
CA ASN A 165 0.58 -4.06 3.31
C ASN A 165 -0.86 -3.92 2.79
N ASN A 166 -1.04 -3.57 1.52
CA ASN A 166 -2.34 -3.36 0.88
C ASN A 166 -3.19 -2.32 1.65
N PRO A 167 -2.80 -1.04 1.64
CA PRO A 167 -3.47 0.01 2.41
C PRO A 167 -4.94 0.23 2.04
N HIS A 168 -5.36 -0.25 0.86
CA HIS A 168 -6.74 -0.17 0.37
C HIS A 168 -7.58 -1.40 0.75
N HIS A 169 -6.97 -2.38 1.42
CA HIS A 169 -7.57 -3.66 1.78
C HIS A 169 -8.22 -4.39 0.58
N VAL A 170 -7.66 -4.23 -0.63
CA VAL A 170 -8.17 -4.91 -1.84
C VAL A 170 -7.98 -6.41 -1.68
N THR A 171 -9.08 -7.15 -1.71
CA THR A 171 -9.06 -8.61 -1.62
C THR A 171 -8.61 -9.23 -2.95
N ALA A 172 -8.09 -10.46 -2.90
CA ALA A 172 -7.74 -11.23 -4.10
C ALA A 172 -8.94 -11.35 -5.07
N VAL A 173 -10.15 -11.50 -4.52
CA VAL A 173 -11.41 -11.55 -5.28
C VAL A 173 -11.67 -10.24 -6.02
N GLN A 174 -11.48 -9.09 -5.36
CA GLN A 174 -11.66 -7.77 -5.98
C GLN A 174 -10.66 -7.51 -7.11
N ALA A 175 -9.44 -8.05 -7.00
CA ALA A 175 -8.43 -7.98 -8.05
C ALA A 175 -8.67 -8.97 -9.21
N GLY A 176 -9.70 -9.82 -9.13
CA GLY A 176 -9.95 -10.88 -10.10
C GLY A 176 -8.92 -12.01 -10.06
N ALA A 177 -8.14 -12.11 -8.98
CA ALA A 177 -7.18 -13.19 -8.82
C ALA A 177 -7.92 -14.52 -8.60
N ALA A 178 -7.40 -15.59 -9.19
CA ALA A 178 -7.92 -16.93 -8.96
C ALA A 178 -7.74 -17.34 -7.49
N PRO A 179 -8.66 -18.15 -6.93
CA PRO A 179 -8.49 -18.71 -5.60
C PRO A 179 -7.20 -19.55 -5.51
N THR A 180 -6.62 -19.63 -4.31
CA THR A 180 -5.42 -20.46 -4.04
C THR A 180 -5.60 -21.90 -4.50
N ILE A 181 -6.82 -22.43 -4.39
CA ILE A 181 -7.22 -23.74 -4.91
C ILE A 181 -8.28 -23.52 -5.98
N HIS A 182 -7.95 -23.86 -7.22
CA HIS A 182 -8.88 -23.88 -8.35
C HIS A 182 -8.51 -25.02 -9.30
N LEU A 183 -9.38 -25.27 -10.29
CA LEU A 183 -9.18 -26.31 -11.29
C LEU A 183 -8.88 -25.69 -12.65
N HIS A 184 -8.06 -26.37 -13.43
CA HIS A 184 -7.89 -26.12 -14.86
C HIS A 184 -8.51 -27.25 -15.67
N THR A 185 -9.18 -26.92 -16.77
CA THR A 185 -9.57 -27.90 -17.79
C THR A 185 -8.39 -28.19 -18.71
N ILE A 186 -8.39 -29.35 -19.38
CA ILE A 186 -7.35 -29.68 -20.38
C ILE A 186 -7.27 -28.59 -21.46
N SER A 187 -8.41 -28.00 -21.85
CA SER A 187 -8.46 -26.91 -22.83
C SER A 187 -7.77 -25.61 -22.37
N GLN A 188 -7.51 -25.44 -21.08
CA GLN A 188 -6.81 -24.27 -20.51
C GLN A 188 -5.29 -24.48 -20.44
N ILE A 189 -4.80 -25.70 -20.68
CA ILE A 189 -3.38 -26.06 -20.62
C ILE A 189 -2.84 -26.06 -22.06
N THR A 190 -2.24 -24.94 -22.48
CA THR A 190 -1.82 -24.73 -23.88
C THR A 190 -0.54 -25.47 -24.27
N ASP A 191 0.21 -25.97 -23.29
CA ASP A 191 1.43 -26.75 -23.46
C ASP A 191 1.19 -28.27 -23.34
N PHE A 192 -0.07 -28.70 -23.22
CA PHE A 192 -0.38 -30.12 -23.20
C PHE A 192 -0.01 -30.75 -24.54
N PRO A 193 0.84 -31.79 -24.57
CA PRO A 193 1.28 -32.38 -25.83
C PRO A 193 0.08 -33.01 -26.56
N ALA A 194 -0.10 -32.67 -27.85
CA ALA A 194 -1.17 -33.19 -28.69
C ALA A 194 -1.17 -34.73 -28.77
N THR A 195 0.00 -35.33 -28.55
CA THR A 195 0.17 -36.78 -28.37
C THR A 195 1.10 -36.99 -27.19
N MET A 196 0.66 -37.72 -26.17
CA MET A 196 1.60 -38.27 -25.19
C MET A 196 2.51 -39.27 -25.93
N PRO A 197 3.82 -39.31 -25.64
CA PRO A 197 4.65 -40.43 -26.05
C PRO A 197 3.95 -41.71 -25.57
N ALA A 198 3.83 -42.71 -26.44
CA ALA A 198 3.14 -43.96 -26.16
C ALA A 198 3.89 -44.80 -25.10
N ASN A 199 3.89 -44.35 -23.85
CA ASN A 199 4.48 -45.03 -22.70
C ASN A 199 3.41 -45.36 -21.66
N GLY A 200 2.32 -46.02 -22.08
CA GLY A 200 1.29 -46.41 -21.11
C GLY A 200 0.04 -47.14 -21.61
N GLY A 201 -0.03 -47.56 -22.87
CA GLY A 201 -1.13 -48.40 -23.37
C GLY A 201 -0.65 -49.21 -24.55
N ASN A 202 -0.68 -50.55 -24.42
CA ASN A 202 -0.23 -51.57 -25.37
C ASN A 202 0.56 -51.02 -26.55
N ALA A 203 1.88 -50.88 -26.37
CA ALA A 203 2.83 -50.49 -27.40
C ALA A 203 2.81 -51.49 -28.57
N ALA A 204 1.88 -51.32 -29.49
CA ALA A 204 1.80 -52.12 -30.69
C ALA A 204 2.49 -51.45 -31.88
N THR A 205 2.99 -50.21 -31.75
CA THR A 205 3.77 -49.55 -32.82
C THR A 205 4.98 -48.78 -32.30
N VAL A 206 6.18 -49.22 -32.68
CA VAL A 206 7.43 -48.43 -32.55
C VAL A 206 7.87 -48.04 -33.96
N GLY A 207 8.01 -46.75 -34.23
CA GLY A 207 8.43 -46.26 -35.56
C GLY A 207 7.44 -46.57 -36.70
N GLY A 208 6.15 -46.75 -36.40
CA GLY A 208 5.11 -47.06 -37.40
C GLY A 208 5.03 -48.53 -37.83
N VAL A 209 5.86 -49.40 -37.25
CA VAL A 209 5.80 -50.87 -37.45
C VAL A 209 4.94 -51.49 -36.38
N ARG A 210 3.94 -52.29 -36.79
CA ARG A 210 3.10 -53.10 -35.92
C ARG A 210 3.76 -54.43 -35.59
N ILE A 211 3.75 -54.83 -34.32
CA ILE A 211 4.16 -56.17 -33.90
C ILE A 211 2.93 -56.89 -33.34
N THR A 212 2.58 -58.00 -33.98
CA THR A 212 1.45 -58.86 -33.59
C THR A 212 1.98 -60.23 -33.19
N ILE A 213 1.46 -60.81 -32.11
CA ILE A 213 1.88 -62.12 -31.59
C ILE A 213 0.66 -63.05 -31.57
N GLY A 214 0.78 -64.26 -32.11
CA GLY A 214 -0.33 -65.22 -32.09
C GLY A 214 -0.03 -66.55 -32.78
N LEU A 215 -1.03 -67.45 -32.79
CA LEU A 215 -0.95 -68.79 -33.40
C LEU A 215 -1.28 -68.78 -34.91
N ALA A 216 -1.88 -67.70 -35.40
CA ALA A 216 -2.21 -67.52 -36.81
C ALA A 216 -1.84 -66.11 -37.28
N ALA A 217 -1.48 -65.99 -38.55
CA ALA A 217 -1.14 -64.71 -39.14
C ALA A 217 -2.38 -63.79 -39.19
N PRO A 218 -2.22 -62.48 -38.98
CA PRO A 218 -3.28 -61.49 -39.15
C PRO A 218 -3.97 -61.60 -40.52
N ALA A 219 -5.30 -61.51 -40.53
CA ALA A 219 -6.10 -61.62 -41.76
C ALA A 219 -5.99 -60.39 -42.69
N ASN A 220 -5.52 -59.24 -42.18
CA ASN A 220 -5.36 -58.02 -42.95
C ASN A 220 -4.04 -57.29 -42.59
N PRO A 221 -2.89 -57.84 -43.00
CA PRO A 221 -1.60 -57.29 -42.59
C PRO A 221 -1.20 -56.05 -43.39
N ALA A 222 -0.53 -55.11 -42.72
CA ALA A 222 0.01 -53.91 -43.37
C ALA A 222 1.33 -54.20 -44.09
N VAL A 223 1.37 -54.00 -45.42
CA VAL A 223 2.57 -54.18 -46.26
C VAL A 223 3.74 -53.35 -45.72
N ASP A 224 4.87 -54.01 -45.50
CA ASP A 224 6.15 -53.50 -44.99
C ASP A 224 6.08 -52.79 -43.63
N LYS A 225 4.97 -52.93 -42.91
CA LYS A 225 4.73 -52.29 -41.61
C LYS A 225 4.21 -53.25 -40.55
N GLU A 226 4.24 -54.55 -40.81
CA GLU A 226 3.77 -55.55 -39.86
C GLU A 226 4.72 -56.73 -39.73
N ILE A 227 5.13 -56.98 -38.48
CA ILE A 227 5.87 -58.17 -38.07
C ILE A 227 4.91 -59.04 -37.25
N TRP A 228 4.78 -60.30 -37.63
CA TRP A 228 4.04 -61.30 -36.90
C TRP A 228 4.98 -62.32 -36.28
N ILE A 229 4.79 -62.61 -35.00
CA ILE A 229 5.47 -63.66 -34.25
C ILE A 229 4.56 -64.88 -34.18
N ASP A 230 4.94 -65.93 -34.91
CA ASP A 230 4.30 -67.23 -34.92
C ASP A 230 4.74 -68.01 -33.68
N THR A 231 3.84 -68.08 -32.70
CA THR A 231 4.06 -68.80 -31.44
C THR A 231 3.91 -70.31 -31.55
N ALA A 232 3.34 -70.83 -32.65
CA ALA A 232 3.25 -72.27 -32.86
C ALA A 232 4.55 -72.83 -33.42
N ASN A 233 5.22 -72.06 -34.30
CA ASN A 233 6.42 -72.51 -35.02
C ASN A 233 7.70 -71.80 -34.59
N ASN A 234 7.64 -70.90 -33.60
CA ASN A 234 8.76 -70.07 -33.15
C ASN A 234 9.45 -69.33 -34.29
N LEU A 235 8.67 -68.63 -35.12
CA LEU A 235 9.18 -67.90 -36.30
C LEU A 235 8.69 -66.45 -36.30
N ALA A 236 9.54 -65.54 -36.74
CA ALA A 236 9.15 -64.17 -37.06
C ALA A 236 8.90 -64.08 -38.57
N LYS A 237 7.82 -63.39 -38.96
CA LYS A 237 7.53 -63.06 -40.37
C LYS A 237 7.25 -61.57 -40.51
N ILE A 238 7.63 -61.00 -41.65
CA ILE A 238 7.24 -59.66 -42.07
C ILE A 238 6.29 -59.77 -43.26
N TYR A 239 5.24 -58.96 -43.29
CA TYR A 239 4.37 -58.91 -44.46
C TYR A 239 4.94 -57.92 -45.48
N LYS A 240 5.27 -58.39 -46.68
CA LYS A 240 5.70 -57.55 -47.81
C LYS A 240 4.65 -57.58 -48.92
N ILE A 241 4.88 -56.82 -50.00
CA ILE A 241 3.99 -56.80 -51.16
C ILE A 241 3.75 -58.20 -51.78
N SER A 242 4.71 -59.10 -51.61
CA SER A 242 4.66 -60.49 -52.07
C SER A 242 4.07 -61.48 -51.05
N GLY A 243 3.56 -61.00 -49.93
CA GLY A 243 3.01 -61.81 -48.85
C GLY A 243 3.93 -61.92 -47.62
N TRP A 244 3.63 -62.87 -46.74
CA TRP A 244 4.43 -63.13 -45.54
C TRP A 244 5.80 -63.74 -45.88
N GLN A 245 6.86 -63.07 -45.47
CA GLN A 245 8.24 -63.55 -45.60
C GLN A 245 8.81 -63.87 -44.22
N ALA A 246 9.46 -65.03 -44.07
CA ALA A 246 10.16 -65.38 -42.84
C ALA A 246 11.36 -64.45 -42.63
N LEU A 247 11.46 -63.89 -41.43
CA LEU A 247 12.62 -63.12 -40.96
C LEU A 247 13.65 -64.04 -40.28
N GLY A 248 13.19 -65.14 -39.67
CA GLY A 248 14.05 -66.12 -39.02
C GLY A 248 13.34 -66.88 -37.90
N ALA A 249 13.98 -67.94 -37.41
CA ALA A 249 13.58 -68.62 -36.18
C ALA A 249 13.80 -67.70 -34.98
N ILE A 250 12.82 -67.66 -34.08
CA ILE A 250 12.90 -66.95 -32.81
C ILE A 250 13.32 -67.99 -31.77
N TYR A 251 14.51 -67.83 -31.23
CA TYR A 251 14.92 -68.54 -30.03
C TYR A 251 14.65 -67.58 -28.87
N LEU A 252 13.61 -67.89 -28.09
CA LEU A 252 13.34 -67.19 -26.82
C LEU A 252 14.29 -67.68 -25.74
#